data_AF-A0A7C3KQ69-F1
#
_entry.id   AF-A0A7C3KQ69-F1
#
_cell.length_a   1.000
_cell.length_b   1.000
_cell.length_c   1.000
_cell.angle_alpha   90.00
_cell.angle_beta   90.00
_cell.angle_gamma   90.00
#
_symmetry.space_group_name_H-M   'P 1'
#
loop_
_entity.id
_entity.type
_entity.pdbx_description
1 polymer ?
#
loop_
_entity_poly.entity_id
_entity_poly.type
_entity_poly.pdbx_seq_one_letter_code
_entity_poly.pdbx_strand_id
1 'polypeptide(L)'
;IYIILFEHRMSLREALGTGISRSLRTLLVLLPALVAGVLLFWLSQKMTPPLWTSGGGNRWHYLQTQAPVMVHYVLNFIFPFNLSADTDWTVIRNFFDERVLGGIMFVAGMLTLAFVTSKKQHTRPVAFGILWFFLALMPTSSIFPFAEVLNDHRVFFPYIGLCMAATWALALMVIRHEERIVSRSALSLACLLVPLVFLVAHTFGVRTRNKVWSSGESLWYDVTIKSPNNARGLMNYGNALMQKARFAEALDYYNRAKQLWPFYPYIYINLGVLHGATNNPAEAEANFKHALSLNAYLPGSYFYYANWLKGQNRIPEAKKLVADGLKVSPNHVELIRLQKELEAIPDNTMGNTHQPSLDQAILAASNNPTPENYLNLSLQYYYAGKYEMCIKAAEEALKLKPDYDLAYNNICAAYNVLKQWDKAIEAGEKGLKINPNNVQLAANLAVAKQGKQDNP
;
A
#
# COMPACT_ATOMS: atom_id res chain seq x y z
N ILE A 1 14.20 -33.60 8.39
CA ILE A 1 13.41 -34.19 9.51
C ILE A 1 12.64 -35.46 9.10
N TYR A 2 11.98 -35.50 7.93
CA TYR A 2 11.23 -36.68 7.48
C TYR A 2 12.09 -37.97 7.43
N ILE A 3 13.21 -37.91 6.70
CA ILE A 3 14.17 -39.02 6.55
C ILE A 3 14.60 -39.56 7.93
N ILE A 4 14.90 -38.68 8.87
CA ILE A 4 15.34 -39.05 10.22
C ILE A 4 14.24 -39.81 10.97
N LEU A 5 13.02 -39.24 11.04
CA LEU A 5 11.95 -39.77 11.88
C LEU A 5 11.27 -41.02 11.28
N PHE A 6 11.15 -41.09 9.96
CA PHE A 6 10.32 -42.09 9.28
C PHE A 6 11.11 -43.12 8.47
N GLU A 7 12.15 -42.71 7.74
CA GLU A 7 12.95 -43.65 6.93
C GLU A 7 14.01 -44.36 7.78
N HIS A 8 14.83 -43.59 8.51
CA HIS A 8 15.82 -44.13 9.43
C HIS A 8 15.20 -44.56 10.77
N ARG A 9 13.94 -44.19 11.01
CA ARG A 9 13.19 -44.50 12.23
C ARG A 9 13.95 -44.14 13.51
N MET A 10 14.64 -43.01 13.52
CA MET A 10 15.41 -42.52 14.68
C MET A 10 14.63 -41.47 15.48
N SER A 11 14.88 -41.42 16.78
CA SER A 11 14.46 -40.27 17.61
C SER A 11 15.35 -39.05 17.36
N LEU A 12 14.91 -37.85 17.77
CA LEU A 12 15.77 -36.66 17.69
C LEU A 12 17.03 -36.80 18.56
N ARG A 13 16.92 -37.48 19.70
CA ARG A 13 18.07 -37.77 20.57
C ARG A 13 19.10 -38.64 19.86
N GLU A 14 18.66 -39.71 19.22
CA GLU A 14 19.53 -40.59 18.44
C GLU A 14 20.17 -39.84 17.27
N ALA A 15 19.41 -39.01 16.57
CA ALA A 15 19.93 -38.20 15.45
C ALA A 15 21.02 -37.22 15.88
N LEU A 16 20.88 -36.58 17.04
CA LEU A 16 21.91 -35.71 17.61
C LEU A 16 23.14 -36.48 18.11
N GLY A 17 22.95 -37.75 18.51
CA GLY A 17 24.04 -38.62 19.00
C GLY A 17 24.75 -39.43 17.91
N THR A 18 24.15 -39.60 16.72
CA THR A 18 24.82 -40.27 15.60
C THR A 18 25.92 -39.38 15.03
N GLY A 19 27.15 -39.89 15.01
CA GLY A 19 28.30 -39.19 14.43
C GLY A 19 28.07 -38.76 12.97
N ILE A 20 28.93 -37.84 12.52
CA ILE A 20 28.85 -37.08 11.25
C ILE A 20 28.55 -37.95 10.01
N SER A 21 28.92 -39.24 9.99
CA SER A 21 28.81 -40.14 8.83
C SER A 21 27.38 -40.49 8.37
N ARG A 22 26.42 -40.67 9.29
CA ARG A 22 25.00 -40.93 8.90
C ARG A 22 24.29 -39.63 8.52
N SER A 23 24.54 -38.57 9.26
CA SER A 23 24.07 -37.22 8.93
C SER A 23 24.57 -36.77 7.56
N LEU A 24 25.81 -37.12 7.19
CA LEU A 24 26.37 -36.90 5.85
C LEU A 24 25.56 -37.61 4.75
N ARG A 25 25.13 -38.86 4.94
CA ARG A 25 24.29 -39.54 3.94
C ARG A 25 22.95 -38.86 3.75
N THR A 26 22.30 -38.44 4.84
CA THR A 26 21.06 -37.66 4.77
C THR A 26 21.29 -36.32 4.06
N LEU A 27 22.41 -35.64 4.32
CA LEU A 27 22.78 -34.40 3.63
C LEU A 27 23.03 -34.61 2.13
N LEU A 28 23.66 -35.73 1.74
CA LEU A 28 23.87 -36.09 0.34
C LEU A 28 22.56 -36.29 -0.42
N VAL A 29 21.56 -36.94 0.20
CA VAL A 29 20.21 -37.08 -0.38
C VAL A 29 19.54 -35.71 -0.59
N LEU A 30 19.78 -34.76 0.32
CA LEU A 30 19.23 -33.41 0.23
C LEU A 30 20.05 -32.47 -0.68
N LEU A 31 21.25 -32.87 -1.10
CA LEU A 31 22.17 -32.00 -1.82
C LEU A 31 21.57 -31.39 -3.09
N PRO A 32 20.84 -32.13 -3.96
CA PRO A 32 20.24 -31.52 -5.15
C PRO A 32 19.24 -30.42 -4.82
N ALA A 33 18.39 -30.63 -3.79
CA ALA A 33 17.41 -29.64 -3.35
C ALA A 33 18.09 -28.42 -2.71
N LEU A 34 19.16 -28.64 -1.93
CA LEU A 34 19.96 -27.56 -1.36
C LEU A 34 20.66 -26.73 -2.44
N VAL A 35 21.27 -27.38 -3.44
CA VAL A 35 21.91 -26.70 -4.58
C VAL A 35 20.87 -25.89 -5.36
N ALA A 36 19.71 -26.48 -5.68
CA ALA A 36 18.63 -25.76 -6.35
C ALA A 36 18.15 -24.55 -5.52
N GLY A 37 17.97 -24.72 -4.21
CA GLY A 37 17.59 -23.63 -3.31
C GLY A 37 18.63 -22.51 -3.26
N VAL A 38 19.93 -22.85 -3.20
CA VAL A 38 21.03 -21.88 -3.22
C VAL A 38 21.10 -21.15 -4.56
N LEU A 39 20.94 -21.85 -5.68
CA LEU A 39 20.91 -21.24 -7.02
C LEU A 39 19.73 -20.29 -7.19
N LEU A 40 18.54 -20.69 -6.72
CA LEU A 40 17.35 -19.83 -6.74
C LEU A 40 17.53 -18.61 -5.83
N PHE A 41 18.11 -18.79 -4.64
CA PHE A 41 18.43 -17.68 -3.75
C PHE A 41 19.45 -16.73 -4.39
N TRP A 42 20.52 -17.26 -4.99
CA TRP A 42 21.52 -16.47 -5.70
C TRP A 42 20.93 -15.68 -6.86
N LEU A 43 20.08 -16.33 -7.67
CA LEU A 43 19.36 -15.69 -8.77
C LEU A 43 18.45 -14.56 -8.25
N SER A 44 17.68 -14.84 -7.19
CA SER A 44 16.82 -13.85 -6.54
C SER A 44 17.63 -12.64 -6.03
N GLN A 45 18.78 -12.86 -5.40
CA GLN A 45 19.67 -11.78 -4.96
C GLN A 45 20.23 -10.97 -6.15
N LYS A 46 20.58 -11.63 -7.26
CA LYS A 46 21.03 -10.95 -8.50
C LYS A 46 19.92 -10.14 -9.17
N MET A 47 18.67 -10.57 -9.05
CA MET A 47 17.50 -9.86 -9.60
C MET A 47 16.96 -8.77 -8.65
N THR A 48 17.42 -8.74 -7.40
CA THR A 48 16.98 -7.75 -6.41
C THR A 48 17.78 -6.45 -6.59
N PRO A 49 17.13 -5.29 -6.77
CA PRO A 49 17.84 -4.01 -6.91
C PRO A 49 18.69 -3.70 -5.67
N PRO A 50 19.87 -3.06 -5.81
CA PRO A 50 20.74 -2.71 -4.68
C PRO A 50 20.07 -1.79 -3.63
N LEU A 51 19.06 -1.04 -4.05
CA LEU A 51 18.31 -0.11 -3.21
C LEU A 51 17.17 -0.79 -2.43
N TRP A 52 16.88 -2.07 -2.69
CA TRP A 52 15.86 -2.80 -1.96
C TRP A 52 16.33 -3.08 -0.54
N THR A 53 15.48 -2.77 0.43
CA THR A 53 15.70 -3.12 1.83
C THR A 53 14.46 -3.86 2.34
N SER A 54 14.64 -4.78 3.28
CA SER A 54 13.51 -5.49 3.89
C SER A 54 12.66 -4.60 4.81
N GLY A 55 13.10 -3.36 5.06
CA GLY A 55 12.49 -2.41 5.98
C GLY A 55 12.53 -2.83 7.46
N GLY A 56 13.16 -3.97 7.77
CA GLY A 56 13.27 -4.49 9.13
C GLY A 56 14.38 -3.80 9.93
N GLY A 57 14.13 -3.65 11.23
CA GLY A 57 15.11 -3.07 12.17
C GLY A 57 16.22 -4.05 12.57
N ASN A 58 16.78 -3.83 13.76
CA ASN A 58 17.82 -4.69 14.32
C ASN A 58 17.38 -6.17 14.37
N ARG A 59 18.22 -7.06 13.82
CA ARG A 59 17.94 -8.51 13.72
C ARG A 59 17.67 -9.18 15.07
N TRP A 60 18.37 -8.77 16.13
CA TRP A 60 18.21 -9.35 17.46
C TRP A 60 16.89 -8.94 18.11
N HIS A 61 16.55 -7.65 18.02
CA HIS A 61 15.25 -7.17 18.48
C HIS A 61 14.10 -7.79 17.67
N TYR A 62 14.29 -7.98 16.36
CA TYR A 62 13.33 -8.72 15.55
C TYR A 62 13.19 -10.16 16.05
N LEU A 63 14.29 -10.92 16.15
CA LEU A 63 14.29 -12.32 16.57
C LEU A 63 13.60 -12.53 17.93
N GLN A 64 13.89 -11.70 18.94
CA GLN A 64 13.24 -11.82 20.24
C GLN A 64 11.74 -11.50 20.17
N THR A 65 11.32 -10.56 19.30
CA THR A 65 9.90 -10.26 19.05
C THR A 65 9.20 -11.44 18.39
N GLN A 66 9.91 -12.28 17.63
CA GLN A 66 9.30 -13.42 16.95
C GLN A 66 8.83 -14.51 17.92
N ALA A 67 9.38 -14.59 19.14
CA ALA A 67 8.92 -15.56 20.14
C ALA A 67 7.44 -15.34 20.54
N PRO A 68 6.99 -14.14 20.97
CA PRO A 68 5.57 -13.87 21.21
C PRO A 68 4.72 -13.90 19.93
N VAL A 69 5.28 -13.55 18.77
CA VAL A 69 4.58 -13.68 17.48
C VAL A 69 4.23 -15.15 17.20
N MET A 70 5.13 -16.09 17.49
CA MET A 70 4.85 -17.52 17.35
C MET A 70 3.76 -18.01 18.31
N VAL A 71 3.67 -17.44 19.52
CA VAL A 71 2.55 -17.71 20.43
C VAL A 71 1.24 -17.25 19.80
N HIS A 72 1.21 -16.00 19.30
CA HIS A 72 0.03 -15.45 18.62
C HIS A 72 -0.40 -16.33 17.44
N TYR A 73 0.55 -16.81 16.63
CA TYR A 73 0.26 -17.73 15.53
C TYR A 73 -0.34 -19.06 15.99
N VAL A 74 0.16 -19.68 17.05
CA VAL A 74 -0.46 -20.92 17.55
C VAL A 74 -1.84 -20.65 18.17
N LEU A 75 -2.03 -19.50 18.82
CA LEU A 75 -3.35 -19.11 19.33
C LEU A 75 -4.34 -18.88 18.19
N ASN A 76 -3.95 -18.19 17.12
CA ASN A 76 -4.80 -17.97 15.94
C ASN A 76 -5.12 -19.27 15.19
N PHE A 77 -4.25 -20.27 15.26
CA PHE A 77 -4.52 -21.60 14.71
C PHE A 77 -5.72 -22.28 15.39
N ILE A 78 -5.88 -22.08 16.71
CA ILE A 78 -6.99 -22.66 17.48
C ILE A 78 -8.20 -21.73 17.47
N PHE A 79 -7.95 -20.43 17.62
CA PHE A 79 -8.93 -19.36 17.81
C PHE A 79 -8.58 -18.18 16.91
N PRO A 80 -9.00 -18.18 15.62
CA PRO A 80 -8.64 -17.16 14.64
C PRO A 80 -9.43 -15.84 14.87
N PHE A 81 -9.30 -15.26 16.05
CA PHE A 81 -9.90 -13.99 16.43
C PHE A 81 -8.92 -12.83 16.16
N ASN A 82 -9.46 -11.64 15.91
CA ASN A 82 -8.67 -10.41 15.70
C ASN A 82 -7.62 -10.49 14.57
N LEU A 83 -7.84 -11.35 13.58
CA LEU A 83 -7.03 -11.38 12.35
C LEU A 83 -6.99 -10.01 11.69
N SER A 84 -5.80 -9.58 11.28
CA SER A 84 -5.56 -8.30 10.61
C SER A 84 -4.55 -8.52 9.48
N ALA A 85 -4.89 -8.02 8.29
CA ALA A 85 -4.04 -8.21 7.11
C ALA A 85 -2.68 -7.51 7.24
N ASP A 86 -2.62 -6.48 8.08
CA ASP A 86 -1.43 -5.71 8.35
C ASP A 86 -1.48 -5.16 9.78
N THR A 87 -0.58 -5.60 10.63
CA THR A 87 -0.62 -5.29 12.07
C THR A 87 0.20 -4.05 12.40
N ASP A 88 -0.16 -3.35 13.47
CA ASP A 88 0.63 -2.27 14.05
C ASP A 88 1.58 -2.77 15.16
N TRP A 89 1.84 -4.08 15.21
CA TRP A 89 2.83 -4.65 16.10
C TRP A 89 4.22 -4.10 15.75
N THR A 90 4.95 -3.70 16.77
CA THR A 90 6.30 -3.15 16.62
C THR A 90 7.32 -4.08 17.27
N VAL A 91 8.57 -3.86 16.93
CA VAL A 91 9.71 -4.58 17.49
C VAL A 91 9.80 -4.31 19.00
N ILE A 92 9.74 -5.36 19.80
CA ILE A 92 10.02 -5.32 21.23
C ILE A 92 11.54 -5.22 21.40
N ARG A 93 12.01 -4.19 22.13
CA ARG A 93 13.45 -3.93 22.33
C ARG A 93 13.99 -4.53 23.63
N ASN A 94 13.17 -4.56 24.67
CA ASN A 94 13.56 -5.14 25.95
C ASN A 94 13.48 -6.67 25.88
N PHE A 95 14.61 -7.35 26.11
CA PHE A 95 14.65 -8.81 26.16
C PHE A 95 13.86 -9.38 27.35
N PHE A 96 13.82 -8.65 28.46
CA PHE A 96 13.11 -9.06 29.69
C PHE A 96 11.62 -8.71 29.70
N ASP A 97 11.08 -8.28 28.57
CA ASP A 97 9.64 -8.10 28.40
C ASP A 97 8.92 -9.44 28.62
N GLU A 98 7.84 -9.43 29.40
CA GLU A 98 7.10 -10.62 29.79
C GLU A 98 6.55 -11.40 28.59
N ARG A 99 6.24 -10.70 27.49
CA ARG A 99 5.77 -11.32 26.24
C ARG A 99 6.91 -12.09 25.57
N VAL A 100 8.12 -11.53 25.58
CA VAL A 100 9.32 -12.18 25.03
C VAL A 100 9.67 -13.42 25.85
N LEU A 101 9.75 -13.28 27.17
CA LEU A 101 10.05 -14.41 28.07
C LEU A 101 8.98 -15.51 27.97
N GLY A 102 7.70 -15.13 27.96
CA GLY A 102 6.58 -16.05 27.75
C GLY A 102 6.65 -16.77 26.40
N GLY A 103 6.98 -16.04 25.34
CA GLY A 103 7.19 -16.60 24.00
C GLY A 103 8.34 -17.60 23.94
N ILE A 104 9.48 -17.28 24.57
CA ILE A 104 10.64 -18.18 24.62
C ILE A 104 10.28 -19.46 25.37
N MET A 105 9.62 -19.35 26.53
CA MET A 105 9.16 -20.51 27.30
C MET A 105 8.18 -21.37 26.49
N PHE A 106 7.26 -20.75 25.75
CA PHE A 106 6.33 -21.45 24.87
C PHE A 106 7.05 -22.20 23.75
N VAL A 107 7.98 -21.55 23.04
CA VAL A 107 8.77 -22.19 21.98
C VAL A 107 9.61 -23.34 22.55
N ALA A 108 10.25 -23.14 23.70
CA ALA A 108 10.99 -24.19 24.39
C ALA A 108 10.08 -25.37 24.78
N GLY A 109 8.87 -25.10 25.25
CA GLY A 109 7.86 -26.12 25.57
C GLY A 109 7.44 -26.93 24.33
N MET A 110 7.17 -26.26 23.21
CA MET A 110 6.82 -26.92 21.94
C MET A 110 7.98 -27.77 21.39
N LEU A 111 9.21 -27.26 21.41
CA LEU A 111 10.40 -28.02 20.99
C LEU A 111 10.67 -29.20 21.93
N THR A 112 10.45 -29.03 23.24
CA THR A 112 10.52 -30.14 24.21
C THR A 112 9.46 -31.20 23.91
N LEU A 113 8.23 -30.79 23.59
CA LEU A 113 7.16 -31.72 23.18
C LEU A 113 7.54 -32.47 21.90
N ALA A 114 8.10 -31.80 20.90
CA ALA A 114 8.61 -32.44 19.69
C ALA A 114 9.72 -33.45 20.01
N PHE A 115 10.63 -33.10 20.91
CA PHE A 115 11.69 -34.00 21.36
C PHE A 115 11.14 -35.25 22.06
N VAL A 116 10.21 -35.07 23.00
CA VAL A 116 9.57 -36.18 23.73
C VAL A 116 8.78 -37.09 22.79
N THR A 117 7.96 -36.51 21.92
CA THR A 117 7.13 -37.27 20.95
C THR A 117 7.96 -37.91 19.83
N SER A 118 9.22 -37.51 19.62
CA SER A 118 10.10 -38.21 18.67
C SER A 118 10.56 -39.59 19.15
N LYS A 119 10.51 -39.85 20.46
CA LYS A 119 11.05 -41.07 21.08
C LYS A 119 10.28 -42.34 20.70
N LYS A 120 8.95 -42.26 20.57
CA LYS A 120 8.10 -43.40 20.22
C LYS A 120 7.64 -43.29 18.77
N GLN A 121 7.72 -44.39 18.02
CA GLN A 121 7.41 -44.40 16.59
C GLN A 121 6.00 -43.86 16.28
N HIS A 122 4.98 -44.26 17.05
CA HIS A 122 3.59 -43.83 16.83
C HIS A 122 3.34 -42.35 17.15
N THR A 123 4.18 -41.69 17.96
CA THR A 123 4.06 -40.25 18.26
C THR A 123 4.91 -39.36 17.34
N ARG A 124 5.76 -39.93 16.47
CA ARG A 124 6.65 -39.15 15.59
C ARG A 124 5.93 -38.18 14.64
N PRO A 125 4.72 -38.45 14.12
CA PRO A 125 3.99 -37.45 13.34
C PRO A 125 3.71 -36.15 14.10
N VAL A 126 3.53 -36.21 15.43
CA VAL A 126 3.39 -35.02 16.29
C VAL A 126 4.70 -34.23 16.30
N ALA A 127 5.83 -34.91 16.52
CA ALA A 127 7.15 -34.28 16.47
C ALA A 127 7.44 -33.65 15.11
N PHE A 128 7.13 -34.37 14.02
CA PHE A 128 7.30 -33.88 12.66
C PHE A 128 6.48 -32.62 12.41
N GLY A 129 5.20 -32.60 12.79
CA GLY A 129 4.33 -31.46 12.59
C GLY A 129 4.80 -30.21 13.36
N ILE A 130 5.22 -30.37 14.61
CA ILE A 130 5.78 -29.25 15.40
C ILE A 130 7.08 -28.73 14.77
N LEU A 131 8.00 -29.61 14.38
CA LEU A 131 9.25 -29.19 13.75
C LEU A 131 9.01 -28.55 12.38
N TRP A 132 8.04 -29.05 11.61
CA TRP A 132 7.63 -28.45 10.34
C TRP A 132 7.17 -27.00 10.55
N PHE A 133 6.32 -26.75 11.54
CA PHE A 133 5.83 -25.40 11.86
C PHE A 133 7.00 -24.42 12.06
N PHE A 134 7.97 -24.76 12.89
CA PHE A 134 9.12 -23.89 13.14
C PHE A 134 10.06 -23.77 11.93
N LEU A 135 10.35 -24.87 11.24
CA LEU A 135 11.24 -24.85 10.07
C LEU A 135 10.65 -24.05 8.91
N ALA A 136 9.35 -24.19 8.66
CA ALA A 136 8.64 -23.46 7.62
C ALA A 136 8.55 -21.96 7.93
N LEU A 137 8.52 -21.58 9.21
CA LEU A 137 8.39 -20.19 9.67
C LEU A 137 9.75 -19.49 9.81
N MET A 138 10.85 -20.26 9.95
CA MET A 138 12.21 -19.76 10.19
C MET A 138 12.70 -18.68 9.21
N PRO A 139 12.47 -18.78 7.88
CA PRO A 139 12.94 -17.74 6.96
C PRO A 139 12.37 -16.35 7.29
N THR A 140 11.07 -16.27 7.57
CA THR A 140 10.36 -14.99 7.79
C THR A 140 10.36 -14.52 9.24
N SER A 141 10.60 -15.43 10.18
CA SER A 141 10.48 -15.17 11.62
C SER A 141 11.79 -15.39 12.38
N SER A 142 12.93 -15.56 11.70
CA SER A 142 14.22 -15.72 12.37
C SER A 142 15.40 -15.20 11.55
N ILE A 143 15.38 -15.37 10.22
CA ILE A 143 16.54 -15.06 9.37
C ILE A 143 16.46 -13.64 8.80
N PHE A 144 15.32 -13.27 8.22
CA PHE A 144 15.15 -12.00 7.54
C PHE A 144 14.24 -11.05 8.36
N PRO A 145 14.77 -9.94 8.90
CA PRO A 145 13.93 -8.95 9.58
C PRO A 145 13.13 -8.19 8.52
N PHE A 146 11.81 -8.20 8.65
CA PHE A 146 10.91 -7.43 7.81
C PHE A 146 10.38 -6.20 8.54
N ALA A 147 9.86 -5.22 7.78
CA ALA A 147 9.19 -4.05 8.34
C ALA A 147 8.01 -4.46 9.24
N GLU A 148 7.24 -5.47 8.83
CA GLU A 148 6.20 -6.07 9.65
C GLU A 148 6.78 -7.18 10.51
N VAL A 149 6.58 -7.09 11.83
CA VAL A 149 6.96 -8.18 12.74
C VAL A 149 5.95 -9.32 12.71
N LEU A 150 4.70 -9.05 12.32
CA LEU A 150 3.60 -10.01 12.31
C LEU A 150 2.71 -9.80 11.09
N ASN A 151 2.42 -10.90 10.38
CA ASN A 151 1.42 -10.94 9.32
C ASN A 151 0.74 -12.31 9.24
N ASP A 152 -0.59 -12.34 9.09
CA ASP A 152 -1.42 -13.55 9.11
C ASP A 152 -1.14 -14.51 7.96
N HIS A 153 -0.62 -14.03 6.81
CA HIS A 153 -0.34 -14.91 5.68
C HIS A 153 0.95 -15.73 5.84
N ARG A 154 1.85 -15.35 6.75
CA ARG A 154 3.15 -16.05 6.96
C ARG A 154 2.98 -17.48 7.46
N VAL A 155 1.84 -17.78 8.09
CA VAL A 155 1.58 -19.06 8.73
C VAL A 155 0.83 -20.06 7.86
N PHE A 156 0.38 -19.68 6.66
CA PHE A 156 -0.38 -20.58 5.79
C PHE A 156 0.37 -21.90 5.52
N PHE A 157 1.67 -21.82 5.22
CA PHE A 157 2.51 -22.99 4.98
C PHE A 157 2.97 -23.69 6.29
N PRO A 158 3.40 -22.97 7.34
CA PRO A 158 3.66 -23.55 8.67
C PRO A 158 2.48 -24.32 9.29
N TYR A 159 1.24 -23.88 9.07
CA TYR A 159 0.04 -24.49 9.65
C TYR A 159 -0.22 -25.92 9.20
N ILE A 160 0.34 -26.35 8.06
CA ILE A 160 0.34 -27.77 7.66
C ILE A 160 0.93 -28.63 8.80
N GLY A 161 2.01 -28.16 9.43
CA GLY A 161 2.66 -28.86 10.54
C GLY A 161 1.79 -28.91 11.79
N LEU A 162 1.15 -27.80 12.17
CA LEU A 162 0.24 -27.77 13.32
C LEU A 162 -1.01 -28.63 13.09
N CYS A 163 -1.59 -28.62 11.89
CA CYS A 163 -2.67 -29.52 11.50
C CYS A 163 -2.26 -30.98 11.70
N MET A 164 -1.10 -31.39 11.17
CA MET A 164 -0.59 -32.75 11.32
C MET A 164 -0.37 -33.11 12.80
N ALA A 165 0.25 -32.23 13.57
CA ALA A 165 0.53 -32.49 14.98
C ALA A 165 -0.76 -32.62 15.81
N ALA A 166 -1.70 -31.69 15.65
CA ALA A 166 -2.95 -31.65 16.41
C ALA A 166 -3.86 -32.84 16.07
N THR A 167 -4.09 -33.09 14.78
CA THR A 167 -4.96 -34.20 14.33
C THR A 167 -4.39 -35.56 14.74
N TRP A 168 -3.07 -35.76 14.64
CA TRP A 168 -2.45 -37.01 15.06
C TRP A 168 -2.48 -37.20 16.58
N ALA A 169 -2.24 -36.13 17.35
CA ALA A 169 -2.35 -36.17 18.80
C ALA A 169 -3.78 -36.52 19.25
N LEU A 170 -4.79 -35.92 18.61
CA LEU A 170 -6.20 -36.24 18.86
C LEU A 170 -6.54 -37.69 18.48
N ALA A 171 -6.06 -38.18 17.34
CA ALA A 171 -6.25 -39.56 16.92
C ALA A 171 -5.67 -40.56 17.94
N LEU A 172 -4.44 -40.31 18.42
CA LEU A 172 -3.83 -41.14 19.47
C LEU A 172 -4.62 -41.10 20.78
N MET A 173 -5.21 -39.96 21.14
CA MET A 173 -6.07 -39.84 22.32
C MET A 173 -7.36 -40.65 22.17
N VAL A 174 -7.99 -40.61 21.00
CA VAL A 174 -9.19 -41.40 20.68
C VAL A 174 -8.88 -42.89 20.73
N ILE A 175 -7.81 -43.34 20.05
CA ILE A 175 -7.39 -44.74 20.03
C ILE A 175 -7.08 -45.25 21.44
N ARG A 176 -6.35 -44.45 22.24
CA ARG A 176 -5.99 -44.82 23.62
C ARG A 176 -7.22 -45.05 24.53
N HIS A 177 -8.33 -44.39 24.23
CA HIS A 177 -9.54 -44.43 25.05
C HIS A 177 -10.73 -45.05 24.31
N GLU A 178 -10.49 -45.80 23.24
CA GLU A 178 -11.51 -46.35 22.34
C GLU A 178 -12.59 -47.13 23.10
N GLU A 179 -12.21 -48.11 23.91
CA GLU A 179 -13.16 -48.92 24.68
C GLU A 179 -14.07 -48.07 25.59
N ARG A 180 -13.50 -47.04 26.23
CA ARG A 180 -14.25 -46.12 27.10
C ARG A 180 -15.19 -45.20 26.31
N ILE A 181 -14.77 -44.78 25.12
CA ILE A 181 -15.57 -43.94 24.22
C ILE A 181 -16.75 -44.77 23.70
N VAL A 182 -16.48 -45.95 23.13
CA VAL A 182 -17.49 -46.84 22.53
C VAL A 182 -18.52 -47.30 23.56
N SER A 183 -18.09 -47.64 24.78
CA SER A 183 -19.00 -48.08 25.86
C SER A 183 -19.90 -46.97 26.42
N ARG A 184 -19.63 -45.69 26.15
CA ARG A 184 -20.41 -44.55 26.65
C ARG A 184 -20.97 -43.73 25.50
N SER A 185 -22.26 -43.89 25.22
CA SER A 185 -22.96 -43.19 24.12
C SER A 185 -22.72 -41.67 24.11
N ALA A 186 -22.70 -41.03 25.29
CA ALA A 186 -22.40 -39.61 25.41
C ALA A 186 -20.98 -39.23 24.94
N LEU A 187 -19.97 -40.06 25.21
CA LEU A 187 -18.59 -39.81 24.74
C LEU A 187 -18.46 -40.07 23.25
N SER A 188 -19.05 -41.16 22.73
CA SER A 188 -19.12 -41.42 21.29
C SER A 188 -19.77 -40.27 20.53
N LEU A 189 -20.90 -39.76 21.04
CA LEU A 189 -21.57 -38.60 20.45
C LEU A 189 -20.70 -37.34 20.53
N ALA A 190 -20.02 -37.10 21.66
CA ALA A 190 -19.12 -35.96 21.81
C ALA A 190 -17.94 -36.02 20.81
N CYS A 191 -17.35 -37.20 20.58
CA CYS A 191 -16.29 -37.41 19.59
C CYS A 191 -16.73 -37.09 18.16
N LEU A 192 -18.03 -37.15 17.85
CA LEU A 192 -18.59 -36.77 16.55
C LEU A 192 -19.01 -35.30 16.50
N LEU A 193 -19.71 -34.81 17.53
CA LEU A 193 -20.28 -33.47 17.54
C LEU A 193 -19.24 -32.38 17.76
N VAL A 194 -18.22 -32.59 18.59
CA VAL A 194 -17.21 -31.55 18.88
C VAL A 194 -16.44 -31.15 17.61
N PRO A 195 -15.88 -32.09 16.81
CA PRO A 195 -15.27 -31.73 15.53
C PRO A 195 -16.25 -31.06 14.57
N LEU A 196 -17.51 -31.52 14.51
CA LEU A 196 -18.52 -30.92 13.65
C LEU A 196 -18.81 -29.46 14.04
N VAL A 197 -19.02 -29.18 15.33
CA VAL A 197 -19.22 -27.80 15.84
C VAL A 197 -18.00 -26.94 15.54
N PHE A 198 -16.79 -27.47 15.73
CA PHE A 198 -15.55 -26.78 15.41
C PHE A 198 -15.46 -26.42 13.91
N LEU A 199 -15.80 -27.36 13.02
CA LEU A 199 -15.83 -27.15 11.57
C LEU A 199 -16.90 -26.12 11.16
N VAL A 200 -18.10 -26.18 11.75
CA VAL A 200 -19.17 -25.21 11.49
C VAL A 200 -18.75 -23.81 11.94
N ALA A 201 -18.15 -23.69 13.12
CA ALA A 201 -17.64 -22.41 13.63
C ALA A 201 -16.55 -21.83 12.72
N HIS A 202 -15.59 -22.65 12.27
CA HIS A 202 -14.55 -22.21 11.34
C HIS A 202 -15.13 -21.84 9.97
N THR A 203 -16.11 -22.58 9.47
CA THR A 203 -16.81 -22.26 8.22
C THR A 203 -17.52 -20.91 8.30
N PHE A 204 -18.18 -20.63 9.43
CA PHE A 204 -18.79 -19.33 9.69
C PHE A 204 -17.73 -18.21 9.79
N GLY A 205 -16.61 -18.48 10.48
CA GLY A 205 -15.47 -17.58 10.58
C GLY A 205 -14.88 -17.22 9.22
N VAL A 206 -14.65 -18.21 8.35
CA VAL A 206 -14.17 -18.01 6.97
C VAL A 206 -15.15 -17.17 6.16
N ARG A 207 -16.45 -17.49 6.21
CA ARG A 207 -17.48 -16.70 5.50
C ARG A 207 -17.51 -15.24 5.96
N THR A 208 -17.37 -15.01 7.27
CA THR A 208 -17.31 -13.66 7.83
C THR A 208 -16.03 -12.94 7.40
N ARG A 209 -14.89 -13.63 7.44
CA ARG A 209 -13.60 -13.07 7.03
C ARG A 209 -13.57 -12.73 5.54
N ASN A 210 -14.19 -13.53 4.68
CA ASN A 210 -14.28 -13.27 3.24
C ASN A 210 -14.96 -11.93 2.91
N LYS A 211 -15.87 -11.44 3.77
CA LYS A 211 -16.45 -10.09 3.61
C LYS A 211 -15.39 -8.99 3.70
N VAL A 212 -14.43 -9.13 4.61
CA VAL A 212 -13.31 -8.18 4.74
C VAL A 212 -12.44 -8.20 3.49
N TRP A 213 -12.14 -9.40 2.96
CA TRP A 213 -11.32 -9.57 1.76
C TRP A 213 -12.06 -9.33 0.44
N SER A 214 -13.34 -8.93 0.49
CA SER A 214 -14.17 -8.75 -0.72
C SER A 214 -13.77 -7.55 -1.58
N SER A 215 -13.12 -6.54 -1.00
CA SER A 215 -12.67 -5.34 -1.69
C SER A 215 -11.46 -4.73 -1.01
N GLY A 216 -10.71 -3.90 -1.73
CA GLY A 216 -9.60 -3.12 -1.14
C GLY A 216 -10.08 -2.19 -0.02
N GLU A 217 -11.26 -1.56 -0.17
CA GLU A 217 -11.81 -0.68 0.85
C GLU A 217 -12.13 -1.43 2.14
N SER A 218 -12.89 -2.54 2.07
CA SER A 218 -13.25 -3.33 3.26
C SER A 218 -12.03 -3.91 3.95
N LEU A 219 -11.03 -4.33 3.17
CA LEU A 219 -9.78 -4.89 3.68
C LEU A 219 -8.99 -3.85 4.47
N TRP A 220 -8.74 -2.68 3.87
CA TRP A 220 -7.95 -1.64 4.51
C TRP A 220 -8.72 -0.95 5.64
N TYR A 221 -10.04 -0.84 5.55
CA TYR A 221 -10.87 -0.37 6.66
C TYR A 221 -10.71 -1.24 7.91
N ASP A 222 -10.80 -2.57 7.75
CA ASP A 222 -10.61 -3.53 8.85
C ASP A 222 -9.22 -3.38 9.50
N VAL A 223 -8.19 -3.12 8.69
CA VAL A 223 -6.84 -2.79 9.19
C VAL A 223 -6.86 -1.49 10.00
N THR A 224 -7.54 -0.43 9.56
CA THR A 224 -7.58 0.85 10.31
C THR A 224 -8.26 0.72 11.67
N ILE A 225 -9.16 -0.25 11.83
CA ILE A 225 -9.88 -0.51 13.09
C ILE A 225 -9.04 -1.39 14.02
N LYS A 226 -8.45 -2.46 13.49
CA LYS A 226 -7.69 -3.45 14.29
C LYS A 226 -6.25 -3.05 14.56
N SER A 227 -5.69 -2.22 13.69
CA SER A 227 -4.30 -1.76 13.71
C SER A 227 -4.26 -0.23 13.51
N PRO A 228 -4.85 0.57 14.42
CA PRO A 228 -5.02 2.01 14.21
C PRO A 228 -3.69 2.78 14.11
N ASN A 229 -2.58 2.21 14.59
CA ASN A 229 -1.25 2.79 14.47
C ASN A 229 -0.48 2.29 13.23
N ASN A 230 -1.16 1.61 12.30
CA ASN A 230 -0.55 1.17 11.05
C ASN A 230 -0.68 2.27 9.98
N ALA A 231 0.37 3.07 9.82
CA ALA A 231 0.41 4.16 8.84
C ALA A 231 0.18 3.68 7.40
N ARG A 232 0.71 2.50 7.02
CA ARG A 232 0.49 1.91 5.70
C ARG A 232 -0.99 1.52 5.51
N GLY A 233 -1.60 0.94 6.53
CA GLY A 233 -3.02 0.59 6.54
C GLY A 233 -3.92 1.81 6.37
N LEU A 234 -3.65 2.89 7.13
CA LEU A 234 -4.35 4.18 7.02
C LEU A 234 -4.19 4.77 5.61
N MET A 235 -2.97 4.81 5.09
CA MET A 235 -2.69 5.32 3.75
C MET A 235 -3.42 4.49 2.67
N ASN A 236 -3.41 3.17 2.77
CA ASN A 236 -4.07 2.32 1.78
C ASN A 236 -5.60 2.39 1.86
N TYR A 237 -6.18 2.64 3.04
CA TYR A 237 -7.60 2.96 3.13
C TYR A 237 -7.91 4.32 2.50
N GLY A 238 -7.06 5.33 2.73
CA GLY A 238 -7.12 6.61 2.01
C GLY A 238 -7.09 6.43 0.48
N ASN A 239 -6.24 5.54 -0.03
CA ASN A 239 -6.20 5.21 -1.46
C ASN A 239 -7.51 4.58 -1.96
N ALA A 240 -8.14 3.72 -1.17
CA ALA A 240 -9.43 3.13 -1.52
C ALA A 240 -10.56 4.19 -1.53
N LEU A 241 -10.51 5.15 -0.61
CA LEU A 241 -11.43 6.30 -0.58
C LEU A 241 -11.21 7.24 -1.77
N MET A 242 -9.95 7.48 -2.15
CA MET A 242 -9.60 8.25 -3.35
C MET A 242 -10.20 7.66 -4.63
N GLN A 243 -10.16 6.33 -4.79
CA GLN A 243 -10.78 5.65 -5.95
C GLN A 243 -12.30 5.87 -6.04
N LYS A 244 -12.94 6.19 -4.91
CA LYS A 244 -14.37 6.52 -4.84
C LYS A 244 -14.65 8.02 -4.79
N ALA A 245 -13.64 8.86 -5.07
CA ALA A 245 -13.71 10.32 -4.99
C ALA A 245 -14.14 10.86 -3.61
N ARG A 246 -13.95 10.08 -2.52
CA ARG A 246 -14.23 10.49 -1.14
C ARG A 246 -13.04 11.27 -0.57
N PHE A 247 -12.76 12.44 -1.16
CA PHE A 247 -11.52 13.19 -0.94
C PHE A 247 -11.33 13.68 0.51
N ALA A 248 -12.40 14.20 1.14
CA ALA A 248 -12.31 14.71 2.52
C ALA A 248 -11.92 13.62 3.52
N GLU A 249 -12.50 12.42 3.37
CA GLU A 249 -12.18 11.28 4.22
C GLU A 249 -10.78 10.75 3.92
N ALA A 250 -10.39 10.66 2.64
CA ALA A 250 -9.03 10.26 2.27
C ALA A 250 -7.97 11.19 2.89
N LEU A 251 -8.24 12.50 2.93
CA LEU A 251 -7.36 13.49 3.53
C LEU A 251 -7.16 13.25 5.03
N ASP A 252 -8.21 12.91 5.78
CA ASP A 252 -8.10 12.54 7.20
C ASP A 252 -7.14 11.36 7.40
N TYR A 253 -7.37 10.28 6.65
CA TYR A 253 -6.55 9.07 6.75
C TYR A 253 -5.09 9.30 6.32
N TYR A 254 -4.85 10.12 5.28
CA TYR A 254 -3.48 10.51 4.91
C TYR A 254 -2.81 11.36 5.98
N ASN A 255 -3.53 12.29 6.62
CA ASN A 255 -2.97 13.09 7.70
C ASN A 255 -2.62 12.25 8.93
N ARG A 256 -3.45 11.28 9.29
CA ARG A 256 -3.16 10.31 10.36
C ARG A 256 -1.95 9.43 10.00
N ALA A 257 -1.87 8.94 8.77
CA ALA A 257 -0.69 8.20 8.29
C ALA A 257 0.58 9.06 8.34
N LYS A 258 0.49 10.34 7.93
CA LYS A 258 1.59 11.32 7.95
C LYS A 258 2.10 11.59 9.37
N GLN A 259 1.21 11.66 10.37
CA GLN A 259 1.60 11.84 11.77
C GLN A 259 2.45 10.67 12.27
N LEU A 260 2.12 9.44 11.85
CA LEU A 260 2.86 8.25 12.23
C LEU A 260 4.18 8.13 11.47
N TRP A 261 4.17 8.32 10.15
CA TRP A 261 5.35 8.20 9.27
C TRP A 261 5.62 9.50 8.47
N PRO A 262 6.14 10.56 9.12
CA PRO A 262 6.32 11.87 8.50
C PRO A 262 7.40 11.90 7.40
N PHE A 263 8.23 10.87 7.30
CA PHE A 263 9.30 10.77 6.31
C PHE A 263 9.02 9.75 5.20
N TYR A 264 7.79 9.24 5.09
CA TYR A 264 7.44 8.23 4.08
C TYR A 264 6.94 8.89 2.78
N PRO A 265 7.70 8.82 1.66
CA PRO A 265 7.41 9.61 0.46
C PRO A 265 6.04 9.31 -0.17
N TYR A 266 5.58 8.06 -0.09
CA TYR A 266 4.31 7.65 -0.71
C TYR A 266 3.09 8.37 -0.12
N ILE A 267 3.13 8.77 1.15
CA ILE A 267 2.04 9.56 1.76
C ILE A 267 1.93 10.92 1.07
N TYR A 268 3.06 11.57 0.80
CA TYR A 268 3.11 12.86 0.13
C TYR A 268 2.78 12.75 -1.35
N ILE A 269 3.16 11.66 -2.03
CA ILE A 269 2.67 11.37 -3.39
C ILE A 269 1.13 11.33 -3.39
N ASN A 270 0.52 10.59 -2.46
CA ASN A 270 -0.93 10.44 -2.39
C ASN A 270 -1.63 11.76 -2.01
N LEU A 271 -1.05 12.56 -1.11
CA LEU A 271 -1.53 13.92 -0.82
C LEU A 271 -1.42 14.83 -2.06
N GLY A 272 -0.33 14.74 -2.82
CA GLY A 272 -0.16 15.48 -4.07
C GLY A 272 -1.24 15.15 -5.10
N VAL A 273 -1.54 13.86 -5.26
CA VAL A 273 -2.64 13.38 -6.13
C VAL A 273 -4.01 13.86 -5.61
N LEU A 274 -4.26 13.81 -4.30
CA LEU A 274 -5.51 14.28 -3.70
C LEU A 274 -5.71 15.79 -3.91
N HIS A 275 -4.69 16.60 -3.66
CA HIS A 275 -4.75 18.05 -3.86
C HIS A 275 -4.91 18.41 -5.34
N GLY A 276 -4.27 17.66 -6.24
CA GLY A 276 -4.48 17.80 -7.68
C GLY A 276 -5.92 17.51 -8.10
N ALA A 277 -6.53 16.45 -7.55
CA ALA A 277 -7.92 16.08 -7.83
C ALA A 277 -8.96 17.06 -7.22
N THR A 278 -8.59 17.78 -6.16
CA THR A 278 -9.43 18.76 -5.46
C THR A 278 -9.17 20.21 -5.89
N ASN A 279 -8.44 20.41 -6.99
CA ASN A 279 -8.10 21.72 -7.55
C ASN A 279 -7.33 22.66 -6.60
N ASN A 280 -6.40 22.07 -5.83
CA ASN A 280 -5.46 22.77 -4.94
C ASN A 280 -4.03 22.62 -5.48
N PRO A 281 -3.66 23.34 -6.56
CA PRO A 281 -2.42 23.08 -7.30
C PRO A 281 -1.15 23.43 -6.52
N ALA A 282 -1.19 24.42 -5.63
CA ALA A 282 -0.05 24.80 -4.80
C ALA A 282 0.33 23.69 -3.82
N GLU A 283 -0.66 23.14 -3.12
CA GLU A 283 -0.52 22.03 -2.20
C GLU A 283 -0.12 20.75 -2.93
N ALA A 284 -0.68 20.50 -4.12
CA ALA A 284 -0.32 19.35 -4.94
C ALA A 284 1.18 19.37 -5.27
N GLU A 285 1.67 20.48 -5.84
CA GLU A 285 3.07 20.63 -6.21
C GLU A 285 4.01 20.58 -5.00
N ALA A 286 3.63 21.22 -3.89
CA ALA A 286 4.41 21.19 -2.66
C ALA A 286 4.59 19.75 -2.15
N ASN A 287 3.51 18.96 -2.12
CA ASN A 287 3.57 17.56 -1.68
C ASN A 287 4.42 16.69 -2.63
N PHE A 288 4.31 16.88 -3.95
CA PHE A 288 5.16 16.16 -4.91
C PHE A 288 6.65 16.50 -4.77
N LYS A 289 6.99 17.79 -4.62
CA LYS A 289 8.37 18.23 -4.36
C LYS A 289 8.89 17.69 -3.03
N HIS A 290 8.05 17.68 -2.00
CA HIS A 290 8.42 17.10 -0.70
C HIS A 290 8.70 15.61 -0.80
N ALA A 291 7.86 14.84 -1.51
CA ALA A 291 8.10 13.41 -1.76
C ALA A 291 9.45 13.15 -2.45
N LEU A 292 9.82 13.96 -3.45
CA LEU A 292 11.14 13.91 -4.10
C LEU A 292 12.28 14.25 -3.15
N SER A 293 12.09 15.24 -2.26
CA SER A 293 13.10 15.63 -1.27
C SER A 293 13.36 14.54 -0.23
N LEU A 294 12.33 13.77 0.13
CA LEU A 294 12.46 12.66 1.08
C LEU A 294 13.17 11.45 0.46
N ASN A 295 12.95 11.19 -0.83
CA ASN A 295 13.65 10.12 -1.54
C ASN A 295 13.75 10.41 -3.05
N ALA A 296 14.92 10.89 -3.46
CA ALA A 296 15.23 11.17 -4.87
C ALA A 296 15.42 9.92 -5.72
N TYR A 297 15.50 8.72 -5.12
CA TYR A 297 15.65 7.45 -5.82
C TYR A 297 14.33 6.69 -6.01
N LEU A 298 13.19 7.29 -5.66
CA LEU A 298 11.88 6.68 -5.82
C LEU A 298 11.26 7.05 -7.19
N PRO A 299 11.18 6.13 -8.17
CA PRO A 299 10.68 6.46 -9.52
C PRO A 299 9.21 6.92 -9.50
N GLY A 300 8.42 6.41 -8.55
CA GLY A 300 7.04 6.82 -8.35
C GLY A 300 6.88 8.32 -8.15
N SER A 301 7.77 8.98 -7.38
CA SER A 301 7.72 10.43 -7.15
C SER A 301 7.81 11.22 -8.45
N TYR A 302 8.70 10.81 -9.37
CA TYR A 302 8.86 11.43 -10.68
C TYR A 302 7.62 11.19 -11.55
N PHE A 303 7.12 9.95 -11.59
CA PHE A 303 5.98 9.58 -12.43
C PHE A 303 4.71 10.37 -12.05
N TYR A 304 4.32 10.35 -10.77
CA TYR A 304 3.08 11.02 -10.35
C TYR A 304 3.17 12.53 -10.52
N TYR A 305 4.32 13.13 -10.20
CA TYR A 305 4.49 14.56 -10.36
C TYR A 305 4.54 14.98 -11.84
N ALA A 306 5.23 14.23 -12.69
CA ALA A 306 5.27 14.51 -14.14
C ALA A 306 3.89 14.36 -14.77
N ASN A 307 3.13 13.35 -14.37
CA ASN A 307 1.77 13.14 -14.86
C ASN A 307 0.83 14.25 -14.41
N TRP A 308 0.99 14.76 -13.18
CA TRP A 308 0.26 15.94 -12.71
C TRP A 308 0.67 17.19 -13.51
N LEU A 309 1.96 17.44 -13.73
CA LEU A 309 2.46 18.55 -14.56
C LEU A 309 1.91 18.51 -15.99
N LYS A 310 1.82 17.30 -16.58
CA LYS A 310 1.17 17.08 -17.88
C LYS A 310 -0.28 17.55 -17.85
N GLY A 311 -1.04 17.17 -16.81
CA GLY A 311 -2.42 17.62 -16.62
C GLY A 311 -2.57 19.13 -16.42
N GLN A 312 -1.53 19.80 -15.93
CA GLN A 312 -1.45 21.27 -15.81
C GLN A 312 -0.92 21.96 -17.09
N ASN A 313 -0.76 21.21 -18.19
CA ASN A 313 -0.14 21.68 -19.44
C ASN A 313 1.32 22.16 -19.31
N ARG A 314 2.02 21.80 -18.23
CA ARG A 314 3.44 22.13 -18.00
C ARG A 314 4.35 21.07 -18.64
N ILE A 315 4.19 20.88 -19.95
CA ILE A 315 4.81 19.80 -20.73
C ILE A 315 6.34 19.78 -20.65
N PRO A 316 7.07 20.91 -20.75
CA PRO A 316 8.53 20.90 -20.69
C PRO A 316 9.07 20.44 -19.32
N GLU A 317 8.41 20.84 -18.23
CA GLU A 317 8.76 20.43 -16.88
C GLU A 317 8.47 18.93 -16.68
N ALA A 318 7.35 18.43 -17.21
CA ALA A 318 7.03 17.01 -17.20
C ALA A 318 8.07 16.18 -17.96
N LYS A 319 8.48 16.61 -19.17
CA LYS A 319 9.53 15.94 -19.97
C LYS A 319 10.85 15.86 -19.20
N LYS A 320 11.28 16.98 -18.59
CA LYS A 320 12.49 17.00 -17.75
C LYS A 320 12.39 16.01 -16.59
N LEU A 321 11.26 16.02 -15.88
CA LEU A 321 11.08 15.17 -14.71
C LEU A 321 11.03 13.68 -15.07
N VAL A 322 10.42 13.33 -16.19
CA VAL A 322 10.46 11.96 -16.72
C VAL A 322 11.89 11.54 -17.06
N ALA A 323 12.66 12.40 -17.74
CA ALA A 323 14.06 12.12 -18.05
C ALA A 323 14.90 11.91 -16.77
N ASP A 324 14.69 12.71 -15.73
CA ASP A 324 15.36 12.55 -14.44
C ASP A 324 14.95 11.25 -13.73
N GLY A 325 13.65 10.89 -13.76
CA GLY A 325 13.17 9.62 -13.22
C GLY A 325 13.73 8.39 -13.94
N LEU A 326 13.93 8.47 -15.26
CA LEU A 326 14.54 7.39 -16.05
C LEU A 326 16.05 7.26 -15.83
N LYS A 327 16.75 8.31 -15.40
CA LYS A 327 18.15 8.16 -14.91
C LYS A 327 18.19 7.32 -13.63
N VAL A 328 17.19 7.46 -12.77
CA VAL A 328 17.06 6.68 -11.52
C VAL A 328 16.66 5.24 -11.79
N SER A 329 15.69 5.02 -12.68
CA SER A 329 15.21 3.68 -13.04
C SER A 329 14.96 3.58 -14.55
N PRO A 330 15.98 3.22 -15.35
CA PRO A 330 15.90 3.19 -16.82
C PRO A 330 14.80 2.29 -17.39
N ASN A 331 14.44 1.23 -16.67
CA ASN A 331 13.43 0.25 -17.10
C ASN A 331 12.05 0.47 -16.43
N HIS A 332 11.77 1.67 -15.89
CA HIS A 332 10.50 1.94 -15.23
C HIS A 332 9.37 2.10 -16.26
N VAL A 333 8.51 1.08 -16.35
CA VAL A 333 7.45 0.97 -17.37
C VAL A 333 6.57 2.22 -17.46
N GLU A 334 6.09 2.73 -16.32
CA GLU A 334 5.19 3.89 -16.30
C GLU A 334 5.86 5.19 -16.75
N LEU A 335 7.16 5.34 -16.48
CA LEU A 335 7.92 6.53 -16.91
C LEU A 335 8.22 6.46 -18.41
N ILE A 336 8.58 5.27 -18.92
CA ILE A 336 8.77 5.05 -20.36
C ILE A 336 7.46 5.31 -21.12
N ARG A 337 6.33 4.85 -20.58
CA ARG A 337 5.01 5.12 -21.18
C ARG A 337 4.71 6.61 -21.20
N LEU A 338 4.88 7.30 -20.08
CA LEU A 338 4.66 8.74 -19.97
C LEU A 338 5.62 9.54 -20.88
N GLN A 339 6.86 9.09 -21.05
CA GLN A 339 7.81 9.68 -21.98
C GLN A 339 7.25 9.67 -23.41
N LYS A 340 6.80 8.49 -23.89
CA LYS A 340 6.22 8.34 -25.23
C LYS A 340 4.98 9.22 -25.41
N GLU A 341 4.13 9.31 -24.40
CA GLU A 341 2.97 10.20 -24.42
C GLU A 341 3.39 11.67 -24.57
N LEU A 342 4.40 12.12 -23.83
CA LEU A 342 4.89 13.50 -23.86
C LEU A 342 5.64 13.83 -25.16
N GLU A 343 6.34 12.88 -25.76
CA GLU A 343 7.03 13.03 -27.05
C GLU A 343 6.04 13.16 -28.23
N ALA A 344 4.86 12.53 -28.12
CA ALA A 344 3.79 12.65 -29.10
C ALA A 344 3.07 14.01 -29.08
N ILE A 345 3.31 14.85 -28.06
CA ILE A 345 2.74 16.19 -27.94
C ILE A 345 3.54 17.15 -28.86
N PRO A 346 2.92 17.73 -29.90
CA PRO A 346 3.59 18.63 -30.84
C PRO A 346 4.27 19.83 -30.17
N ASP A 347 5.47 20.19 -30.62
CA ASP A 347 6.26 21.27 -30.02
C ASP A 347 5.55 22.65 -30.06
N ASN A 348 4.61 22.85 -30.98
CA ASN A 348 3.77 24.05 -31.05
C ASN A 348 2.65 24.13 -29.99
N THR A 349 2.42 23.05 -29.22
CA THR A 349 1.60 23.05 -27.99
C THR A 349 2.44 23.25 -26.72
N MET A 350 3.76 23.44 -26.83
CA MET A 350 4.64 23.82 -25.71
C MET A 350 4.51 25.31 -25.34
N GLY A 351 3.27 25.84 -25.37
CA GLY A 351 2.95 27.18 -24.91
C GLY A 351 3.24 27.33 -23.42
N ASN A 352 4.28 28.13 -23.13
CA ASN A 352 4.69 28.68 -21.84
C ASN A 352 5.20 27.69 -20.78
N THR A 353 6.49 27.45 -20.88
CA THR A 353 7.40 27.18 -19.76
C THR A 353 7.20 28.19 -18.63
N HIS A 354 6.67 27.72 -17.49
CA HIS A 354 6.25 28.51 -16.33
C HIS A 354 5.04 29.42 -16.59
N GLN A 355 4.01 29.28 -15.74
CA GLN A 355 3.04 30.37 -15.56
C GLN A 355 3.85 31.60 -15.15
N PRO A 356 3.91 32.67 -15.97
CA PRO A 356 4.70 33.85 -15.63
C PRO A 356 4.18 34.42 -14.32
N SER A 357 5.08 34.88 -13.45
CA SER A 357 4.68 35.72 -12.32
C SER A 357 3.86 36.90 -12.84
N LEU A 358 3.01 37.49 -11.99
CA LEU A 358 2.20 38.65 -12.38
C LEU A 358 3.04 39.75 -13.03
N ASP A 359 4.23 40.03 -12.49
CA ASP A 359 5.15 41.03 -13.01
C ASP A 359 5.67 40.68 -14.42
N GLN A 360 5.98 39.40 -14.67
CA GLN A 360 6.38 38.93 -16.00
C GLN A 360 5.22 38.99 -17.00
N ALA A 361 4.00 38.68 -16.57
CA ALA A 361 2.82 38.78 -17.43
C ALA A 361 2.51 40.24 -17.79
N ILE A 362 2.67 41.17 -16.85
CA ILE A 362 2.53 42.62 -17.10
C ILE A 362 3.58 43.08 -18.12
N LEU A 363 4.84 42.70 -17.91
CA LEU A 363 5.94 43.05 -18.81
C LEU A 363 5.72 42.48 -20.22
N ALA A 364 5.27 41.24 -20.33
CA ALA A 364 5.02 40.57 -21.61
C ALA A 364 3.90 41.25 -22.39
N ALA A 365 2.77 41.56 -21.75
CA ALA A 365 1.66 42.27 -22.40
C ALA A 365 2.02 43.72 -22.77
N SER A 366 2.88 44.38 -21.98
CA SER A 366 3.32 45.76 -22.25
C SER A 366 4.33 45.82 -23.41
N ASN A 367 5.28 44.88 -23.47
CA ASN A 367 6.32 44.85 -24.48
C ASN A 367 5.83 44.25 -25.81
N ASN A 368 4.89 43.31 -25.75
CA ASN A 368 4.35 42.64 -26.92
C ASN A 368 2.83 42.38 -26.74
N PRO A 369 1.97 43.37 -27.06
CA PRO A 369 0.52 43.30 -26.83
C PRO A 369 -0.16 42.36 -27.83
N THR A 370 -0.10 41.05 -27.57
CA THR A 370 -0.81 40.01 -28.34
C THR A 370 -2.04 39.51 -27.57
N PRO A 371 -3.04 38.92 -28.27
CA PRO A 371 -4.17 38.28 -27.60
C PRO A 371 -3.74 37.27 -26.52
N GLU A 372 -2.72 36.46 -26.82
CA GLU A 372 -2.20 35.42 -25.92
C GLU A 372 -1.54 36.03 -24.68
N ASN A 373 -0.78 37.13 -24.83
CA ASN A 373 -0.13 37.79 -23.70
C ASN A 373 -1.15 38.48 -22.78
N TYR A 374 -2.19 39.10 -23.35
CA TYR A 374 -3.28 39.65 -22.57
C TYR A 374 -4.14 38.56 -21.89
N LEU A 375 -4.36 37.43 -22.57
CA LEU A 375 -5.04 36.29 -21.95
C LEU A 375 -4.25 35.75 -20.75
N ASN A 376 -2.94 35.55 -20.91
CA ASN A 376 -2.07 35.10 -19.81
C ASN A 376 -2.05 36.12 -18.65
N LEU A 377 -1.99 37.42 -18.95
CA LEU A 377 -2.08 38.48 -17.94
C LEU A 377 -3.41 38.43 -17.18
N SER A 378 -4.54 38.22 -17.89
CA SER A 378 -5.85 38.11 -17.24
C SER A 378 -5.89 36.95 -16.24
N LEU A 379 -5.33 35.79 -16.62
CA LEU A 379 -5.25 34.63 -15.76
C LEU A 379 -4.39 34.89 -14.51
N GLN A 380 -3.27 35.59 -14.65
CA GLN A 380 -2.42 35.97 -13.51
C GLN A 380 -3.10 36.98 -12.59
N TYR A 381 -3.86 37.93 -13.12
CA TYR A 381 -4.68 38.81 -12.30
C TYR A 381 -5.76 38.05 -11.53
N TYR A 382 -6.37 37.03 -12.14
CA TYR A 382 -7.35 36.17 -11.47
C TYR A 382 -6.73 35.43 -10.27
N TYR A 383 -5.58 34.79 -10.46
CA TYR A 383 -4.87 34.10 -9.37
C TYR A 383 -4.38 35.04 -8.27
N ALA A 384 -4.06 36.29 -8.62
CA ALA A 384 -3.70 37.33 -7.66
C ALA A 384 -4.90 37.96 -6.92
N GLY A 385 -6.13 37.48 -7.16
CA GLY A 385 -7.36 38.03 -6.57
C GLY A 385 -7.76 39.41 -7.10
N LYS A 386 -7.14 39.87 -8.20
CA LYS A 386 -7.40 41.18 -8.83
C LYS A 386 -8.41 41.01 -9.97
N TYR A 387 -9.64 40.65 -9.64
CA TYR A 387 -10.65 40.23 -10.61
C TYR A 387 -11.05 41.30 -11.63
N GLU A 388 -11.13 42.58 -11.23
CA GLU A 388 -11.40 43.69 -12.14
C GLU A 388 -10.27 43.88 -13.17
N MET A 389 -9.03 43.63 -12.77
CA MET A 389 -7.87 43.69 -13.67
C MET A 389 -7.81 42.47 -14.59
N CYS A 390 -8.26 41.30 -14.11
CA CYS A 390 -8.47 40.11 -14.96
C CYS A 390 -9.44 40.44 -16.11
N ILE A 391 -10.60 41.02 -15.78
CA ILE A 391 -11.61 41.38 -16.79
C ILE A 391 -11.03 42.35 -17.81
N LYS A 392 -10.39 43.43 -17.37
CA LYS A 392 -9.76 44.41 -18.28
C LYS A 392 -8.73 43.78 -19.21
N ALA A 393 -7.84 42.93 -18.68
CA ALA A 393 -6.83 42.26 -19.49
C ALA A 393 -7.46 41.29 -20.50
N ALA A 394 -8.51 40.57 -20.12
CA ALA A 394 -9.24 39.69 -21.03
C ALA A 394 -10.02 40.49 -22.09
N GLU A 395 -10.55 41.67 -21.76
CA GLU A 395 -11.18 42.58 -22.73
C GLU A 395 -10.17 43.13 -23.76
N GLU A 396 -8.94 43.45 -23.35
CA GLU A 396 -7.87 43.80 -24.30
C GLU A 396 -7.53 42.62 -25.23
N ALA A 397 -7.52 41.38 -24.72
CA ALA A 397 -7.35 40.20 -25.57
C ALA A 397 -8.49 40.09 -26.61
N LEU A 398 -9.73 40.40 -26.22
CA LEU A 398 -10.90 40.37 -27.10
C LEU A 398 -10.91 41.51 -28.13
N LYS A 399 -10.31 42.68 -27.84
CA LYS A 399 -10.13 43.74 -28.85
C LYS A 399 -9.24 43.28 -30.00
N LEU A 400 -8.19 42.52 -29.68
CA LEU A 400 -7.24 42.01 -30.67
C LEU A 400 -7.75 40.72 -31.34
N LYS A 401 -8.53 39.91 -30.62
CA LYS A 401 -9.13 38.67 -31.11
C LYS A 401 -10.57 38.52 -30.61
N PRO A 402 -11.57 39.04 -31.35
CA PRO A 402 -12.97 39.05 -30.91
C PRO A 402 -13.60 37.65 -30.72
N ASP A 403 -13.05 36.64 -31.39
CA ASP A 403 -13.48 35.24 -31.35
C ASP A 403 -12.66 34.39 -30.36
N TYR A 404 -12.18 34.98 -29.25
CA TYR A 404 -11.35 34.28 -28.28
C TYR A 404 -12.16 33.73 -27.09
N ASP A 405 -12.66 32.49 -27.22
CA ASP A 405 -13.46 31.81 -26.21
C ASP A 405 -12.78 31.71 -24.82
N LEU A 406 -11.45 31.54 -24.79
CA LEU A 406 -10.67 31.52 -23.54
C LEU A 406 -10.71 32.86 -22.79
N ALA A 407 -10.77 34.00 -23.48
CA ALA A 407 -10.87 35.31 -22.84
C ALA A 407 -12.26 35.51 -22.22
N TYR A 408 -13.32 35.09 -22.92
CA TYR A 408 -14.67 35.04 -22.36
C TYR A 408 -14.77 34.13 -21.13
N ASN A 409 -14.02 33.02 -21.12
CA ASN A 409 -13.94 32.15 -19.95
C ASN A 409 -13.34 32.83 -18.72
N ASN A 410 -12.25 33.59 -18.90
CA ASN A 410 -11.63 34.31 -17.78
C ASN A 410 -12.53 35.43 -17.25
N ILE A 411 -13.26 36.13 -18.13
CA ILE A 411 -14.25 37.16 -17.75
C ILE A 411 -15.40 36.52 -16.96
N CYS A 412 -15.95 35.40 -17.44
CA CYS A 412 -17.01 34.67 -16.76
C CYS A 412 -16.59 34.21 -15.36
N ALA A 413 -15.40 33.61 -15.23
CA ALA A 413 -14.83 33.19 -13.95
C ALA A 413 -14.65 34.38 -12.99
N ALA A 414 -14.10 35.50 -13.46
CA ALA A 414 -13.91 36.70 -12.64
C ALA A 414 -15.24 37.29 -12.13
N TYR A 415 -16.25 37.39 -12.99
CA TYR A 415 -17.56 37.89 -12.58
C TYR A 415 -18.29 36.96 -11.61
N ASN A 416 -18.08 35.64 -11.70
CA ASN A 416 -18.60 34.69 -10.71
C ASN A 416 -18.04 34.96 -9.31
N VAL A 417 -16.74 35.23 -9.19
CA VAL A 417 -16.15 35.55 -7.87
C VAL A 417 -16.65 36.90 -7.35
N LEU A 418 -16.82 37.88 -8.25
CA LEU A 418 -17.40 39.19 -7.92
C LEU A 418 -18.92 39.16 -7.67
N LYS A 419 -19.56 37.98 -7.79
CA LYS A 419 -21.01 37.78 -7.67
C LYS A 419 -21.85 38.65 -8.62
N GLN A 420 -21.27 39.07 -9.75
CA GLN A 420 -21.96 39.82 -10.79
C GLN A 420 -22.54 38.83 -11.81
N TRP A 421 -23.55 38.08 -11.37
CA TRP A 421 -24.04 36.89 -12.07
C TRP A 421 -24.52 37.16 -13.49
N ASP A 422 -25.22 38.27 -13.72
CA ASP A 422 -25.72 38.64 -15.05
C ASP A 422 -24.59 38.81 -16.08
N LYS A 423 -23.51 39.48 -15.66
CA LYS A 423 -22.35 39.70 -16.54
C LYS A 423 -21.55 38.42 -16.77
N ALA A 424 -21.47 37.54 -15.76
CA ALA A 424 -20.88 36.22 -15.92
C ALA A 424 -21.66 35.37 -16.94
N ILE A 425 -23.00 35.39 -16.85
CA ILE A 425 -23.87 34.69 -17.80
C ILE A 425 -23.66 35.22 -19.23
N GLU A 426 -23.68 36.54 -19.41
CA GLU A 426 -23.47 37.16 -20.72
C GLU A 426 -22.13 36.76 -21.34
N ALA A 427 -21.04 36.81 -20.56
CA ALA A 427 -19.71 36.41 -21.03
C ALA A 427 -19.65 34.92 -21.36
N GLY A 428 -20.24 34.06 -20.53
CA GLY A 428 -20.29 32.63 -20.74
C GLY A 428 -21.06 32.23 -21.99
N GLU A 429 -22.21 32.86 -22.25
CA GLU A 429 -23.03 32.60 -23.43
C GLU A 429 -22.34 33.09 -24.72
N LYS A 430 -21.68 34.26 -24.68
CA LYS A 430 -20.87 34.76 -25.80
C LYS A 430 -19.72 33.80 -26.14
N GLY A 431 -18.95 33.35 -25.14
CA GLY A 431 -17.84 32.44 -25.38
C GLY A 431 -18.27 31.05 -25.86
N LEU A 432 -19.39 30.50 -25.36
CA LEU A 432 -19.91 29.21 -25.84
C LEU A 432 -20.53 29.30 -27.24
N LYS A 433 -21.01 30.48 -27.65
CA LYS A 433 -21.42 30.69 -29.05
C LYS A 433 -20.24 30.59 -30.02
N ILE A 434 -19.04 30.95 -29.57
CA ILE A 434 -17.79 30.83 -30.34
C ILE A 434 -17.27 29.39 -30.31
N ASN A 435 -17.17 28.78 -29.12
CA ASN A 435 -16.72 27.41 -28.95
C ASN A 435 -17.69 26.61 -28.04
N PRO A 436 -18.67 25.89 -28.63
CA PRO A 436 -19.63 25.12 -27.86
C PRO A 436 -19.03 23.97 -27.03
N ASN A 437 -17.81 23.53 -27.36
CA ASN A 437 -17.13 22.41 -26.71
C ASN A 437 -16.21 22.83 -25.56
N ASN A 438 -16.19 24.11 -25.18
CA ASN A 438 -15.37 24.60 -24.07
C ASN A 438 -15.98 24.20 -22.71
N VAL A 439 -15.56 23.04 -22.19
CA VAL A 439 -16.08 22.45 -20.94
C VAL A 439 -15.89 23.35 -19.73
N GLN A 440 -14.74 24.04 -19.63
CA GLN A 440 -14.45 24.92 -18.50
C GLN A 440 -15.39 26.13 -18.48
N LEU A 441 -15.67 26.70 -19.65
CA LEU A 441 -16.60 27.80 -19.78
C LEU A 441 -18.05 27.39 -19.49
N ALA A 442 -18.46 26.20 -19.94
CA ALA A 442 -19.76 25.64 -19.61
C ALA A 442 -19.93 25.47 -18.08
N ALA A 443 -18.89 24.99 -17.39
CA ALA A 443 -18.90 24.87 -15.93
C ALA A 443 -19.01 26.25 -15.25
N ASN A 444 -18.24 27.24 -15.70
CA ASN A 444 -18.31 28.61 -15.17
C ASN A 444 -19.69 29.26 -15.41
N LEU A 445 -20.30 29.03 -16.57
CA LEU A 445 -21.65 29.50 -16.86
C LEU A 445 -22.70 28.83 -15.95
N ALA A 446 -22.55 27.53 -15.68
CA ALA A 446 -23.44 26.82 -14.75
C ALA A 446 -23.35 27.41 -13.33
N VAL A 447 -22.14 27.72 -12.85
CA VAL A 447 -21.92 28.43 -11.58
C VAL A 447 -22.62 29.79 -11.57
N ALA A 448 -22.53 30.55 -12.67
CA ALA A 448 -23.18 31.86 -12.78
C ALA A 448 -24.71 31.76 -12.70
N LYS A 449 -25.31 30.80 -13.43
CA LYS A 449 -26.76 30.55 -13.42
C LYS A 449 -27.25 30.12 -12.05
N GLN A 450 -26.53 29.22 -11.39
CA GLN A 450 -26.84 28.77 -10.04
C GLN A 450 -26.72 29.92 -9.02
N GLY A 451 -25.63 30.68 -9.08
CA GLY A 451 -25.40 31.83 -8.19
C GLY A 451 -26.49 32.89 -8.30
N LYS A 452 -27.00 33.16 -9.51
CA LYS A 452 -28.15 34.04 -9.74
C LYS A 452 -29.44 33.46 -9.17
N GLN A 453 -29.69 32.17 -9.36
CA GLN A 453 -30.89 31.51 -8.84
C GLN A 453 -30.93 31.53 -7.31
N ASP A 454 -29.77 31.35 -6.67
CA ASP A 454 -29.65 31.32 -5.21
C ASP A 454 -29.66 32.73 -4.59
N ASN A 455 -29.44 33.78 -5.39
CA ASN A 455 -29.37 35.18 -4.96
C ASN A 455 -30.10 36.09 -5.99
N PRO A 456 -31.44 36.04 -6.05
CA PRO A 456 -32.26 36.65 -7.10
C PRO A 456 -32.30 38.18 -7.11
#